data_AF-A0A372RRA1-F1
#
_entry.id   AF-A0A372RRA1-F1
#
_cell.length_a   1.000
_cell.length_b   1.000
_cell.length_c   1.000
_cell.angle_alpha   90.00
_cell.angle_beta   90.00
_cell.angle_gamma   90.00
#
_symmetry.space_group_name_H-M   'P 1'
#
loop_
_entity.id
_entity.type
_entity.pdbx_description
1 polymer ?
#
loop_
_entity_poly.entity_id
_entity_poly.type
_entity_poly.pdbx_seq_one_letter_code
_entity_poly.pdbx_strand_id
1 'polypeptide(L)' 'MVLLSCFTIAATVPQQYIDKNIRNQLFIVSIIFGFIHLSFEIRQFIYSPKKWIRDFWNIFDMIAYLLPIITSFKWL' A
#
# COMPACT_ATOMS: atom_id res chain seq x y z
N MET A 1 3.15 -8.29 -3.43
CA MET A 1 4.51 -8.46 -2.85
C MET A 1 5.48 -7.33 -3.17
N VAL A 2 5.54 -6.79 -4.41
CA VAL A 2 6.49 -5.71 -4.79
C VAL A 2 6.30 -4.39 -4.03
N LEU A 3 5.06 -4.06 -3.69
CA LEU A 3 4.72 -2.87 -2.89
C LEU A 3 5.36 -2.85 -1.50
N LEU A 4 5.30 -3.99 -0.82
CA LEU A 4 5.75 -4.11 0.57
C LEU A 4 7.27 -4.02 0.65
N SER A 5 7.98 -4.68 -0.28
CA SER A 5 9.44 -4.59 -0.37
C SER A 5 9.90 -3.17 -0.68
N CYS A 6 9.24 -2.46 -1.60
CA CYS A 6 9.56 -1.07 -1.91
C CYS A 6 9.36 -0.14 -0.70
N PHE A 7 8.24 -0.30 0.02
CA PHE A 7 7.96 0.46 1.23
C PHE A 7 8.95 0.15 2.36
N THR A 8 9.27 -1.12 2.60
CA THR A 8 10.25 -1.52 3.63
C THR A 8 11.63 -0.93 3.32
N ILE A 9 12.07 -0.94 2.06
CA ILE A 9 13.34 -0.31 1.67
C ILE A 9 13.29 1.21 1.92
N ALA A 10 12.21 1.88 1.51
CA ALA A 10 12.05 3.33 1.73
C ALA A 10 11.99 3.71 3.23
N ALA A 11 11.40 2.86 4.07
CA ALA A 11 11.25 3.10 5.51
C ALA A 11 12.51 2.76 6.32
N THR A 12 13.29 1.75 5.90
CA THR A 12 14.43 1.23 6.67
C THR A 12 15.76 1.82 6.23
N VAL A 13 15.88 2.26 4.97
CA VAL A 13 17.13 2.85 4.48
C VAL A 13 17.32 4.25 5.07
N PRO A 14 18.46 4.52 5.74
CA PRO A 14 18.72 5.82 6.34
C PRO A 14 18.75 6.93 5.28
N GLN A 15 18.26 8.11 5.65
CA GLN A 15 18.22 9.30 4.79
C GLN A 15 19.61 9.81 4.35
N GLN A 16 20.69 9.26 4.92
CA GLN A 16 22.06 9.46 4.47
C GLN A 16 22.41 8.69 3.17
N TYR A 17 21.69 7.62 2.86
CA TYR A 17 21.94 6.77 1.69
C TYR A 17 20.96 7.01 0.53
N ILE A 18 19.79 7.61 0.80
CA ILE A 18 18.77 7.93 -0.21
C ILE A 18 18.43 9.41 -0.13
N ASP A 19 18.52 10.08 -1.28
CA ASP A 19 18.09 11.46 -1.44
C ASP A 19 16.61 11.63 -1.06
N LYS A 20 16.30 12.71 -0.34
CA LYS A 20 14.94 12.97 0.17
C LYS A 20 13.91 13.03 -0.96
N ASN A 21 14.31 13.49 -2.15
CA ASN A 21 13.43 13.57 -3.33
C ASN A 21 13.10 12.17 -3.88
N ILE A 22 14.11 11.29 -3.95
CA ILE A 22 13.94 9.90 -4.38
C ILE A 22 13.03 9.14 -3.39
N ARG A 23 13.22 9.34 -2.09
CA ARG A 23 12.36 8.72 -1.07
C ARG A 23 10.90 9.20 -1.18
N ASN A 24 10.69 10.50 -1.39
CA ASN A 24 9.34 11.04 -1.59
C ASN A 24 8.70 10.46 -2.86
N GLN A 25 9.45 10.29 -3.96
CA GLN A 25 8.94 9.60 -5.15
C GLN A 25 8.58 8.14 -4.86
N LEU A 26 9.38 7.41 -4.07
CA LEU A 26 9.06 6.03 -3.68
C LEU A 26 7.76 5.95 -2.87
N PHE A 27 7.52 6.89 -1.94
CA PHE A 27 6.26 6.98 -1.21
C PHE A 27 5.07 7.29 -2.13
N ILE A 28 5.23 8.22 -3.06
CA ILE A 28 4.17 8.54 -4.04
C ILE A 28 3.84 7.31 -4.91
N VAL A 29 4.86 6.60 -5.40
CA VAL A 29 4.66 5.37 -6.18
C VAL A 29 3.98 4.29 -5.34
N SER A 30 4.37 4.13 -4.08
CA SER A 30 3.73 3.19 -3.15
C SER A 30 2.26 3.54 -2.91
N ILE A 31 1.91 4.82 -2.80
CA ILE A 31 0.52 5.28 -2.67
C ILE A 31 -0.28 4.95 -3.93
N ILE A 32 0.24 5.28 -5.12
CA ILE A 32 -0.44 5.02 -6.40
C ILE A 32 -0.70 3.52 -6.59
N PHE A 33 0.32 2.68 -6.38
CA PHE A 33 0.16 1.24 -6.47
C PHE A 33 -0.82 0.71 -5.43
N GLY A 34 -0.78 1.23 -4.20
CA GLY A 34 -1.75 0.88 -3.16
C GLY A 34 -3.19 1.19 -3.57
N PHE A 35 -3.46 2.34 -4.18
CA PHE A 35 -4.78 2.71 -4.69
C PHE A 35 -5.25 1.84 -5.87
N ILE A 36 -4.35 1.43 -6.76
CA ILE A 36 -4.67 0.51 -7.85
C ILE A 36 -5.15 -0.82 -7.29
N HIS A 37 -4.41 -1.40 -6.32
CA HIS A 37 -4.80 -2.65 -5.67
C HIS A 37 -6.12 -2.50 -4.90
N LEU A 38 -6.29 -1.41 -4.14
CA LEU A 38 -7.54 -1.11 -3.43
C LEU A 38 -8.74 -1.00 -4.39
N SER A 39 -8.54 -0.46 -5.59
CA SER A 39 -9.59 -0.35 -6.60
C SER A 39 -10.06 -1.72 -7.11
N PHE A 40 -9.17 -2.72 -7.18
CA PHE A 40 -9.57 -4.09 -7.51
C PHE A 40 -10.38 -4.74 -6.39
N GLU A 41 -9.96 -4.56 -5.13
CA GLU A 41 -10.69 -5.04 -3.96
C GLU A 41 -12.08 -4.42 -3.85
N ILE A 42 -12.20 -3.10 -4.05
CA ILE A 42 -13.48 -2.39 -4.05
C ILE A 42 -14.41 -2.91 -5.15
N ARG A 43 -13.88 -3.19 -6.35
CA ARG A 43 -14.69 -3.80 -7.43
C ARG A 43 -15.20 -5.18 -7.01
N GLN A 44 -14.35 -6.04 -6.45
CA GLN A 44 -14.78 -7.36 -5.97
C GLN A 44 -15.82 -7.27 -4.84
N PHE A 45 -15.66 -6.30 -3.95
CA PHE A 45 -16.62 -5.99 -2.89
C PHE A 45 -17.97 -5.54 -3.46
N ILE A 46 -18.00 -4.66 -4.47
CA ILE A 46 -19.24 -4.20 -5.11
C ILE A 46 -19.97 -5.36 -5.81
N TYR A 47 -19.25 -6.20 -6.57
CA TYR A 47 -19.87 -7.29 -7.32
C TYR A 47 -20.30 -8.48 -6.44
N SER A 48 -19.62 -8.72 -5.31
CA SER A 48 -19.89 -9.90 -4.47
C SER A 48 -19.64 -9.66 -2.98
N PRO A 49 -20.32 -8.70 -2.34
CA PRO A 49 -19.99 -8.25 -0.98
C PRO A 49 -20.09 -9.37 0.06
N LYS A 50 -21.10 -10.25 -0.06
CA LYS A 50 -21.29 -11.38 0.84
C LYS A 50 -20.16 -12.41 0.76
N LYS A 51 -19.61 -12.62 -0.44
CA LYS A 51 -18.47 -13.53 -0.64
C LYS A 51 -17.18 -12.89 -0.12
N TRP A 52 -16.99 -11.61 -0.47
CA TRP A 52 -15.83 -10.83 -0.06
C TRP A 52 -15.69 -10.72 1.47
N ILE A 53 -16.80 -10.47 2.20
CA ILE A 53 -16.78 -10.40 3.68
C ILE A 53 -16.56 -11.78 4.31
N ARG A 54 -17.03 -12.86 3.66
CA ARG A 54 -16.88 -14.23 4.18
C ARG A 54 -15.45 -14.73 4.09
N ASP A 55 -14.69 -14.24 3.11
CA ASP A 55 -13.28 -14.53 2.96
C ASP A 55 -12.46 -13.59 3.85
N PHE A 56 -12.10 -14.09 5.04
CA PHE A 56 -11.28 -13.36 6.03
C PHE A 56 -9.98 -12.77 5.44
N TRP A 57 -9.40 -13.45 4.44
CA TRP A 57 -8.19 -13.00 3.75
C TRP A 57 -8.35 -11.66 3.03
N ASN A 58 -9.53 -11.34 2.50
CA ASN A 58 -9.75 -10.09 1.77
C ASN A 58 -9.65 -8.86 2.69
N ILE A 59 -10.08 -9.01 3.95
CA ILE A 59 -9.93 -7.96 4.98
C ILE A 59 -8.44 -7.77 5.31
N PHE A 60 -7.71 -8.87 5.42
CA PHE A 60 -6.27 -8.83 5.70
C PHE A 60 -5.49 -8.17 4.56
N ASP A 61 -5.83 -8.50 3.31
CA ASP A 61 -5.25 -7.87 2.11
C ASP A 61 -5.58 -6.38 2.07
N MET A 62 -6.83 -5.97 2.34
CA MET A 62 -7.20 -4.56 2.41
C MET A 62 -6.36 -3.79 3.43
N ILE A 63 -6.18 -4.33 4.64
CA ILE A 63 -5.36 -3.71 5.70
C ILE A 63 -3.89 -3.65 5.29
N ALA A 64 -3.37 -4.69 4.64
CA ALA A 64 -1.99 -4.75 4.17
C ALA A 64 -1.67 -3.67 3.12
N TYR A 65 -2.66 -3.22 2.35
CA TYR A 65 -2.51 -2.07 1.44
C TYR A 65 -2.77 -0.72 2.13
N LEU A 66 -3.71 -0.67 3.08
CA LEU A 66 -4.07 0.56 3.79
C LEU A 66 -2.93 1.09 4.68
N LEU A 67 -2.27 0.17 5.39
CA LEU A 67 -1.17 0.50 6.31
C LEU A 67 -0.04 1.26 5.61
N PRO A 68 0.57 0.74 4.52
CA PRO A 68 1.62 1.42 3.76
C PRO A 68 1.19 2.80 3.25
N ILE A 69 -0.06 2.96 2.82
CA ILE A 69 -0.59 4.24 2.32
C ILE A 69 -0.60 5.27 3.45
N ILE A 70 -1.17 4.95 4.61
CA ILE A 70 -1.25 5.87 5.76
C ILE A 70 0.14 6.24 6.26
N THR A 71 1.06 5.27 6.37
CA THR A 71 2.44 5.56 6.76
C THR A 71 3.17 6.41 5.73
N SER A 72 2.96 6.17 4.44
CA SER A 72 3.56 6.99 3.37
C SER A 72 3.07 8.44 3.45
N PHE A 73 1.77 8.66 3.72
CA PHE A 73 1.24 10.01 3.97
C PHE A 73 1.81 10.69 5.22
N LYS A 74 2.06 9.94 6.29
CA LYS A 74 2.67 10.50 7.51
C LYS A 74 4.14 10.89 7.33
N TRP A 75 4.84 10.26 6.39
CA TRP A 75 6.28 10.42 6.18
C TRP A 75 6.62 11.41 5.05
N LEU A 76 5.63 11.78 4.23
CA LEU A 76 5.72 12.83 3.21
C LEU A 76 5.64 14.21 3.86
#